data_AF-A0A3N2FX20-F1
#
_entry.id   AF-A0A3N2FX20-F1
#
_cell.length_a   1.000
_cell.length_b   1.000
_cell.length_c   1.000
_cell.angle_alpha   90.00
_cell.angle_beta   90.00
_cell.angle_gamma   90.00
#
_symmetry.space_group_name_H-M   'P 1'
#
loop_
_entity.id
_entity.type
_entity.pdbx_description
1 polymer ?
#
loop_
_entity_poly.entity_id
_entity_poly.type
_entity_poly.pdbx_seq_one_letter_code
_entity_poly.pdbx_strand_id
1 'polypeptide(L)'
;MTGTVYAAGAVCWRIIEGRLHVLVIHRPHRKDVSLPKGKVDPGESLPETAVREIREETGFAVALGVPLGTVQYALPNGRPKTVHYWAARVTEKAVLASDFVPNREVEALEWVTIKRARSYLTYPHDIEIVDEFARIVSRGTHDTFAVVVLRHAKAVPASSWDGRDSTRRLNRRGDEEAAAASRAVAAWRPRRLVTSTAKRCRATIAPLSALLKRPVRLSEDLSQDAHEHGAADVRSVVGKRVRARKSAVLCSHGPVIPEILRELALATATPIGPYLEEASDLPTGGFAVVHLSVQHPGSGIVAIETHAPLE
;
A
#
# COMPACT_ATOMS: atom_id res chain seq x y z
N MET A 1 -11.97 -25.01 -14.69
CA MET A 1 -10.97 -24.84 -13.60
C MET A 1 -11.52 -23.80 -12.64
N THR A 2 -11.77 -24.16 -11.39
CA THR A 2 -12.36 -23.24 -10.41
C THR A 2 -11.31 -22.22 -9.97
N GLY A 3 -11.53 -20.95 -10.32
CA GLY A 3 -10.56 -19.88 -10.04
C GLY A 3 -10.28 -19.70 -8.54
N THR A 4 -9.04 -19.35 -8.22
CA THR A 4 -8.56 -19.00 -6.88
C THR A 4 -9.42 -17.90 -6.28
N VAL A 5 -9.81 -18.08 -5.03
CA VAL A 5 -10.49 -17.03 -4.24
C VAL A 5 -9.41 -16.14 -3.62
N TYR A 6 -9.37 -14.87 -4.01
CA TYR A 6 -8.50 -13.89 -3.39
C TYR A 6 -9.20 -13.19 -2.22
N ALA A 7 -8.41 -12.87 -1.21
CA ALA A 7 -8.84 -12.19 0.00
C ALA A 7 -7.70 -11.33 0.54
N ALA A 8 -8.04 -10.36 1.37
CA ALA A 8 -7.07 -9.46 1.97
C ALA A 8 -7.51 -9.05 3.39
N GLY A 9 -6.53 -8.74 4.24
CA GLY A 9 -6.78 -8.29 5.60
C GLY A 9 -5.56 -7.68 6.26
N ALA A 10 -5.59 -7.53 7.58
CA ALA A 10 -4.47 -6.98 8.31
C ALA A 10 -4.32 -7.51 9.74
N VAL A 11 -3.08 -7.48 10.23
CA VAL A 11 -2.79 -7.41 11.65
C VAL A 11 -2.97 -5.96 12.07
N CYS A 12 -4.17 -5.63 12.55
CA CYS A 12 -4.44 -4.33 13.16
C CYS A 12 -3.75 -4.26 14.52
N TRP A 13 -2.99 -3.21 14.78
CA TRP A 13 -2.22 -3.08 16.02
C TRP A 13 -2.32 -1.68 16.63
N ARG A 14 -2.14 -1.59 17.95
CA ARG A 14 -2.01 -0.33 18.69
C ARG A 14 -1.21 -0.50 19.97
N ILE A 15 -0.82 0.61 20.59
CA ILE A 15 -0.20 0.62 21.92
C ILE A 15 -1.29 0.88 22.96
N ILE A 16 -1.37 0.02 23.98
CA ILE A 16 -2.24 0.16 25.15
C ILE A 16 -1.32 0.06 26.36
N GLU A 17 -1.32 1.08 27.23
CA GLU A 17 -0.51 1.10 28.46
C GLU A 17 0.98 0.76 28.20
N GLY A 18 1.54 1.33 27.13
CA GLY A 18 2.94 1.11 26.73
C GLY A 18 3.23 -0.25 26.08
N ARG A 19 2.22 -1.12 25.89
CA ARG A 19 2.39 -2.46 25.30
C ARG A 19 1.70 -2.57 23.96
N LEU A 20 2.36 -3.24 23.01
CA LEU A 20 1.77 -3.53 21.70
C LEU A 20 0.70 -4.61 21.83
N HIS A 21 -0.47 -4.31 21.28
CA HIS A 21 -1.60 -5.23 21.15
C HIS A 21 -2.00 -5.35 19.68
N VAL A 22 -2.48 -6.54 19.31
CA VAL A 22 -3.09 -6.84 18.01
C VAL A 22 -4.58 -7.09 18.18
N LEU A 23 -5.35 -6.80 17.14
CA LEU A 23 -6.78 -7.04 17.10
C LEU A 23 -7.07 -8.46 16.65
N VAL A 24 -7.94 -9.15 17.36
CA VAL A 24 -8.59 -10.37 16.90
C VAL A 24 -10.10 -10.15 16.86
N ILE A 25 -10.77 -10.85 15.94
CA ILE A 25 -12.23 -10.81 15.80
C ILE A 25 -12.82 -12.18 16.15
N HIS A 26 -13.95 -12.15 16.87
CA HIS A 26 -14.73 -13.33 17.23
C HIS A 26 -15.92 -13.47 16.28
N ARG A 27 -16.06 -14.62 15.62
CA ARG A 27 -17.12 -14.82 14.61
C ARG A 27 -18.11 -15.90 15.04
N PRO A 28 -19.38 -15.55 15.32
CA PRO A 28 -20.33 -16.44 15.97
C PRO A 28 -20.73 -17.62 15.07
N HIS A 29 -20.91 -17.38 13.77
CA HIS A 29 -21.31 -18.41 12.82
C HIS A 29 -20.24 -19.48 12.58
N ARG A 30 -18.96 -19.11 12.67
CA ARG A 30 -17.83 -20.03 12.49
C ARG A 30 -17.32 -20.60 13.81
N LYS A 31 -17.69 -19.98 14.94
CA LYS A 31 -17.16 -20.27 16.28
C LYS A 31 -15.63 -20.26 16.29
N ASP A 32 -15.06 -19.24 15.64
CA ASP A 32 -13.62 -19.07 15.50
C ASP A 32 -13.15 -17.67 15.93
N VAL A 33 -11.84 -17.56 16.15
CA VAL A 33 -11.11 -16.33 16.39
C VAL A 33 -10.09 -16.19 15.28
N SER A 34 -10.12 -15.08 14.55
CA SER A 34 -9.20 -14.83 13.43
C SER A 34 -8.74 -13.38 13.35
N LEU A 35 -7.82 -13.12 12.43
CA LEU A 35 -7.52 -11.76 11.98
C LEU A 35 -8.66 -11.24 11.08
N PRO A 36 -8.90 -9.91 11.06
CA PRO A 36 -9.87 -9.30 10.17
C PRO A 36 -9.41 -9.41 8.71
N LYS A 37 -10.28 -9.93 7.85
CA LYS A 37 -10.04 -10.22 6.42
C LYS A 37 -11.31 -10.70 5.73
N GLY A 38 -11.48 -10.28 4.48
CA GLY A 38 -12.52 -10.82 3.62
C GLY A 38 -12.11 -10.89 2.15
N LYS A 39 -13.10 -11.15 1.29
CA LYS A 39 -12.85 -11.53 -0.10
C LYS A 39 -12.72 -10.28 -0.98
N VAL A 40 -11.92 -10.40 -2.02
CA VAL A 40 -11.82 -9.35 -3.05
C VAL A 40 -13.14 -9.28 -3.82
N ASP A 41 -13.72 -8.09 -3.89
CA ASP A 41 -14.90 -7.83 -4.72
C ASP A 41 -14.52 -7.61 -6.19
N PRO A 42 -15.45 -7.81 -7.14
CA PRO A 42 -15.18 -7.54 -8.56
C PRO A 42 -14.67 -6.11 -8.81
N GLY A 43 -13.50 -5.99 -9.44
CA GLY A 43 -12.89 -4.68 -9.77
C GLY A 43 -12.12 -4.03 -8.61
N GLU A 44 -11.96 -4.73 -7.50
CA GLU A 44 -11.22 -4.28 -6.32
C GLU A 44 -9.77 -4.81 -6.33
N SER A 45 -8.84 -3.99 -5.82
CA SER A 45 -7.46 -4.44 -5.59
C SER A 45 -7.30 -5.02 -4.19
N LEU A 46 -6.32 -5.91 -3.98
CA LEU A 46 -6.03 -6.46 -2.64
C LEU A 46 -5.84 -5.39 -1.53
N PRO A 47 -5.10 -4.28 -1.75
CA PRO A 47 -4.98 -3.23 -0.74
C PRO A 47 -6.31 -2.51 -0.44
N GLU A 48 -7.14 -2.31 -1.46
CA GLU A 48 -8.48 -1.71 -1.32
C GLU A 48 -9.38 -2.65 -0.51
N THR A 49 -9.40 -3.94 -0.85
CA THR A 49 -10.08 -5.00 -0.09
C THR A 49 -9.66 -5.01 1.37
N ALA A 50 -8.35 -4.99 1.65
CA ALA A 50 -7.87 -5.04 3.04
C ALA A 50 -8.45 -3.88 3.87
N VAL A 51 -8.43 -2.65 3.34
CA VAL A 51 -8.93 -1.48 4.06
C VAL A 51 -10.46 -1.49 4.19
N ARG A 52 -11.18 -1.92 3.15
CA ARG A 52 -12.64 -2.07 3.18
C ARG A 52 -13.05 -3.10 4.24
N GLU A 53 -12.48 -4.29 4.19
CA GLU A 53 -12.80 -5.39 5.10
C GLU A 53 -12.50 -5.02 6.56
N ILE A 54 -11.36 -4.38 6.83
CA ILE A 54 -11.06 -3.87 8.17
C ILE A 54 -12.13 -2.86 8.62
N ARG A 55 -12.57 -1.96 7.73
CA ARG A 55 -13.61 -1.00 8.07
C ARG A 55 -14.96 -1.69 8.35
N GLU A 56 -15.35 -2.66 7.54
CA GLU A 56 -16.62 -3.40 7.67
C GLU A 56 -16.65 -4.27 8.93
N GLU A 57 -15.58 -5.02 9.19
CA GLU A 57 -15.51 -5.94 10.33
C GLU A 57 -15.22 -5.24 11.66
N THR A 58 -14.61 -4.06 11.66
CA THR A 58 -14.06 -3.45 12.90
C THR A 58 -14.41 -1.98 13.11
N GLY A 59 -15.04 -1.31 12.14
CA GLY A 59 -15.30 0.13 12.16
C GLY A 59 -14.05 1.01 12.02
N PHE A 60 -12.83 0.44 12.06
CA PHE A 60 -11.60 1.23 12.07
C PHE A 60 -11.21 1.72 10.67
N ALA A 61 -11.05 3.04 10.53
CA ALA A 61 -10.45 3.64 9.34
C ALA A 61 -8.91 3.64 9.45
N VAL A 62 -8.26 2.65 8.85
CA VAL A 62 -6.80 2.44 8.92
C VAL A 62 -6.05 2.98 7.70
N ALA A 63 -4.72 2.96 7.75
CA ALA A 63 -3.85 2.98 6.58
C ALA A 63 -2.99 1.70 6.64
N LEU A 64 -2.70 1.10 5.49
CA LEU A 64 -1.80 -0.04 5.44
C LEU A 64 -0.35 0.40 5.71
N GLY A 65 0.39 -0.44 6.41
CA GLY A 65 1.84 -0.38 6.60
C GLY A 65 2.51 -1.55 5.91
N VAL A 66 3.63 -2.01 6.46
CA VAL A 66 4.45 -3.11 5.92
C VAL A 66 3.62 -4.38 5.62
N PRO A 67 3.85 -5.06 4.48
CA PRO A 67 3.25 -6.36 4.18
C PRO A 67 3.72 -7.44 5.15
N LEU A 68 2.84 -8.41 5.44
CA LEU A 68 3.10 -9.54 6.34
C LEU A 68 3.10 -10.89 5.62
N GLY A 69 2.99 -10.86 4.29
CA GLY A 69 2.97 -12.05 3.45
C GLY A 69 1.56 -12.57 3.17
N THR A 70 1.53 -13.83 2.76
CA THR A 70 0.35 -14.46 2.15
C THR A 70 0.16 -15.85 2.71
N VAL A 71 -1.10 -16.23 2.97
CA VAL A 71 -1.47 -17.59 3.35
C VAL A 71 -2.31 -18.24 2.25
N GLN A 72 -2.08 -19.53 2.00
CA GLN A 72 -2.79 -20.31 0.99
C GLN A 72 -3.38 -21.59 1.60
N TYR A 73 -4.66 -21.83 1.34
CA TYR A 73 -5.35 -23.04 1.80
C TYR A 73 -6.53 -23.38 0.88
N ALA A 74 -6.99 -24.64 0.93
CA ALA A 74 -8.18 -25.06 0.20
C ALA A 74 -9.46 -24.79 1.01
N LEU A 75 -10.49 -24.28 0.35
CA LEU A 75 -11.85 -24.20 0.90
C LEU A 75 -12.50 -25.60 0.96
N PRO A 76 -13.58 -25.79 1.75
CA PRO A 76 -14.29 -27.08 1.83
C PRO A 76 -14.77 -27.64 0.48
N ASN A 77 -14.98 -26.76 -0.51
CA ASN A 77 -15.34 -27.13 -1.88
C ASN A 77 -14.13 -27.39 -2.80
N GLY A 78 -12.93 -27.55 -2.24
CA GLY A 78 -11.69 -27.82 -2.96
C GLY A 78 -11.06 -26.61 -3.67
N ARG A 79 -11.70 -25.44 -3.65
CA ARG A 79 -11.16 -24.24 -4.32
C ARG A 79 -9.97 -23.67 -3.55
N PRO A 80 -8.85 -23.32 -4.21
CA PRO A 80 -7.76 -22.64 -3.55
C PRO A 80 -8.19 -21.23 -3.11
N LYS A 81 -7.75 -20.83 -1.93
CA LYS A 81 -7.92 -19.48 -1.38
C LYS A 81 -6.55 -18.91 -0.98
N THR A 82 -6.32 -17.67 -1.38
CA THR A 82 -5.10 -16.91 -1.09
C THR A 82 -5.49 -15.65 -0.34
N VAL A 83 -4.88 -15.40 0.83
CA VAL A 83 -5.12 -14.20 1.63
C VAL A 83 -3.83 -13.42 1.81
N HIS A 84 -3.85 -12.13 1.45
CA HIS A 84 -2.73 -11.20 1.65
C HIS A 84 -2.94 -10.38 2.92
N TYR A 85 -1.89 -10.19 3.71
CA TYR A 85 -1.96 -9.45 4.97
C TYR A 85 -0.96 -8.29 5.02
N TRP A 86 -1.38 -7.21 5.65
CA TRP A 86 -0.54 -6.05 6.00
C TRP A 86 -0.58 -5.78 7.50
N ALA A 87 0.40 -5.04 8.01
CA ALA A 87 0.26 -4.38 9.30
C ALA A 87 -0.63 -3.13 9.14
N ALA A 88 -1.51 -2.86 10.10
CA ALA A 88 -2.34 -1.65 10.08
C ALA A 88 -2.37 -1.00 11.46
N ARG A 89 -1.80 0.20 11.60
CA ARG A 89 -1.83 0.92 12.89
C ARG A 89 -3.21 1.52 13.11
N VAL A 90 -3.87 1.13 14.20
CA VAL A 90 -5.10 1.76 14.66
C VAL A 90 -4.77 2.90 15.61
N THR A 91 -4.93 4.13 15.14
CA THR A 91 -4.70 5.34 15.95
C THR A 91 -5.79 5.51 17.00
N GLU A 92 -5.49 6.25 18.08
CA GLU A 92 -6.49 6.61 19.09
C GLU A 92 -7.70 7.33 18.47
N LYS A 93 -7.45 8.26 17.53
CA LYS A 93 -8.51 8.91 16.75
C LYS A 93 -9.39 7.90 16.00
N ALA A 94 -8.82 6.84 15.45
CA ALA A 94 -9.58 5.82 14.74
C ALA A 94 -10.41 4.96 15.70
N VAL A 95 -9.92 4.72 16.93
CA VAL A 95 -10.70 4.04 17.98
C VAL A 95 -11.88 4.89 18.42
N LEU A 96 -11.65 6.17 18.72
CA LEU A 96 -12.71 7.09 19.15
C LEU A 96 -13.77 7.35 18.07
N ALA A 97 -13.38 7.24 16.79
CA ALA A 97 -14.28 7.40 15.66
C ALA A 97 -14.84 6.07 15.11
N SER A 98 -14.58 4.94 15.79
CA SER A 98 -15.10 3.65 15.37
C SER A 98 -16.61 3.61 15.61
N ASP A 99 -17.32 3.11 14.60
CA ASP A 99 -18.76 2.89 14.57
C ASP A 99 -19.11 1.40 14.60
N PHE A 100 -18.16 0.55 15.03
CA PHE A 100 -18.39 -0.89 15.10
C PHE A 100 -19.58 -1.23 15.99
N VAL A 101 -20.49 -2.01 15.43
CA VAL A 101 -21.59 -2.66 16.14
C VAL A 101 -21.50 -4.15 15.85
N PRO A 102 -21.54 -5.01 16.87
CA PRO A 102 -21.64 -6.45 16.69
C PRO A 102 -22.71 -6.82 15.66
N ASN A 103 -22.33 -7.67 14.73
CA ASN A 103 -23.19 -8.09 13.63
C ASN A 103 -23.09 -9.61 13.42
N ARG A 104 -23.75 -10.12 12.37
CA ARG A 104 -23.78 -11.56 12.08
C ARG A 104 -22.38 -12.11 11.76
N GLU A 105 -21.51 -11.30 11.19
CA GLU A 105 -20.16 -11.71 10.80
C GLU A 105 -19.18 -11.61 11.97
N VAL A 106 -19.21 -10.52 12.73
CA VAL A 106 -18.31 -10.25 13.86
C VAL A 106 -19.11 -9.92 15.12
N GLU A 107 -18.97 -10.76 16.15
CA GLU A 107 -19.63 -10.61 17.44
C GLU A 107 -18.84 -9.67 18.37
N ALA A 108 -17.51 -9.78 18.37
CA ALA A 108 -16.67 -9.01 19.27
C ALA A 108 -15.29 -8.73 18.71
N LEU A 109 -14.74 -7.59 19.14
CA LEU A 109 -13.37 -7.16 18.91
C LEU A 109 -12.57 -7.30 20.21
N GLU A 110 -11.41 -7.94 20.16
CA GLU A 110 -10.54 -8.07 21.33
C GLU A 110 -9.12 -7.62 20.99
N TRP A 111 -8.56 -6.75 21.83
CA TRP A 111 -7.15 -6.35 21.76
C TRP A 111 -6.32 -7.26 22.65
N VAL A 112 -5.44 -8.07 22.06
CA VAL A 112 -4.63 -9.05 22.78
C VAL A 112 -3.14 -8.78 22.55
N THR A 113 -2.31 -9.18 23.51
CA THR A 113 -0.85 -9.19 23.29
C THR A 113 -0.50 -10.21 22.19
N ILE A 114 0.64 -10.02 21.50
CA ILE A 114 1.14 -11.00 20.52
C ILE A 114 1.20 -12.42 21.11
N LYS A 115 1.70 -12.55 22.35
CA LYS A 115 1.79 -13.84 23.05
C LYS A 115 0.41 -14.50 23.20
N ARG A 116 -0.62 -13.72 23.55
CA ARG A 116 -1.98 -14.24 23.72
C ARG A 116 -2.63 -14.55 22.36
N ALA A 117 -2.38 -13.75 21.33
CA ALA A 117 -2.91 -14.00 19.98
C ALA A 117 -2.53 -15.40 19.47
N ARG A 118 -1.28 -15.86 19.72
CA ARG A 118 -0.82 -17.22 19.38
C ARG A 118 -1.66 -18.34 19.99
N SER A 119 -2.17 -18.14 21.20
CA SER A 119 -3.03 -19.11 21.88
C SER A 119 -4.51 -18.96 21.57
N TYR A 120 -4.92 -17.80 21.04
CA TYR A 120 -6.33 -17.45 20.82
C TYR A 120 -6.79 -17.72 19.39
N LEU A 121 -5.92 -17.48 18.40
CA LEU A 121 -6.25 -17.68 17.00
C LEU A 121 -6.55 -19.14 16.72
N THR A 122 -7.71 -19.40 16.10
CA THR A 122 -8.17 -20.76 15.80
C THR A 122 -7.35 -21.41 14.68
N TYR A 123 -6.78 -20.62 13.78
CA TYR A 123 -6.12 -21.11 12.58
C TYR A 123 -4.60 -20.95 12.64
N PRO A 124 -3.82 -22.02 12.39
CA PRO A 124 -2.36 -21.96 12.35
C PRO A 124 -1.80 -20.90 11.39
N HIS A 125 -2.42 -20.74 10.21
CA HIS A 125 -1.96 -19.76 9.23
C HIS A 125 -2.13 -18.30 9.68
N ASP A 126 -3.11 -17.98 10.54
CA ASP A 126 -3.20 -16.63 11.12
C ASP A 126 -2.11 -16.43 12.18
N ILE A 127 -1.68 -17.50 12.87
CA ILE A 127 -0.56 -17.46 13.82
C ILE A 127 0.76 -17.16 13.09
N GLU A 128 1.00 -17.79 11.93
CA GLU A 128 2.17 -17.52 11.08
C GLU A 128 2.27 -16.04 10.70
N ILE A 129 1.16 -15.40 10.37
CA ILE A 129 1.10 -13.96 10.05
C ILE A 129 1.39 -13.10 11.29
N VAL A 130 0.88 -13.47 12.47
CA VAL A 130 1.20 -12.78 13.72
C VAL A 130 2.68 -12.97 14.10
N ASP A 131 3.28 -14.12 13.80
CA ASP A 131 4.69 -14.40 14.04
C ASP A 131 5.60 -13.56 13.13
N GLU A 132 5.25 -13.43 11.86
CA GLU A 132 5.93 -12.51 10.95
C GLU A 132 5.82 -11.06 11.43
N PHE A 133 4.64 -10.63 11.87
CA PHE A 133 4.48 -9.31 12.49
C PHE A 133 5.36 -9.15 13.74
N ALA A 134 5.42 -10.17 14.61
CA ALA A 134 6.26 -10.14 15.80
C ALA A 134 7.76 -10.02 15.46
N ARG A 135 8.21 -10.66 14.36
CA ARG A 135 9.58 -10.56 13.84
C ARG A 135 9.91 -9.16 13.34
N ILE A 136 8.93 -8.44 12.79
CA ILE A 136 9.11 -7.04 12.38
C ILE A 136 9.09 -6.12 13.62
N VAL A 137 8.20 -6.38 14.58
CA VAL A 137 8.13 -5.63 15.85
C VAL A 137 9.44 -5.72 16.62
N SER A 138 10.07 -6.89 16.70
CA SER A 138 11.35 -7.08 17.42
C SER A 138 12.51 -6.27 16.84
N ARG A 139 12.41 -5.84 15.58
CA ARG A 139 13.36 -4.95 14.91
C ARG A 139 13.00 -3.46 15.03
N GLY A 140 11.85 -3.14 15.63
CA GLY A 140 11.37 -1.75 15.75
C GLY A 140 10.90 -1.13 14.43
N THR A 141 10.58 -1.94 13.41
CA THR A 141 10.24 -1.46 12.05
C THR A 141 8.77 -1.69 11.65
N HIS A 142 7.90 -2.01 12.60
CA HIS A 142 6.48 -2.28 12.35
C HIS A 142 5.65 -1.02 12.06
N ASP A 143 6.04 0.12 12.64
CA ASP A 143 5.40 1.42 12.38
C ASP A 143 6.06 2.08 11.17
N THR A 144 5.35 2.04 10.04
CA THR A 144 5.88 2.44 8.72
C THR A 144 5.03 3.52 8.07
N PHE A 145 5.67 4.31 7.22
CA PHE A 145 5.00 5.16 6.24
C PHE A 145 5.45 4.75 4.84
N ALA A 146 4.58 4.99 3.86
CA ALA A 146 4.77 4.53 2.49
C ALA A 146 5.21 5.67 1.56
N VAL A 147 6.30 5.49 0.83
CA VAL A 147 6.58 6.29 -0.37
C VAL A 147 6.16 5.46 -1.59
N VAL A 148 5.02 5.82 -2.17
CA VAL A 148 4.48 5.18 -3.37
C VAL A 148 5.10 5.82 -4.60
N VAL A 149 5.71 5.00 -5.45
CA VAL A 149 6.25 5.41 -6.74
C VAL A 149 5.30 4.92 -7.82
N LEU A 150 4.60 5.85 -8.47
CA LEU A 150 3.51 5.55 -9.42
C LEU A 150 3.96 5.87 -10.84
N ARG A 151 3.97 4.88 -11.73
CA ARG A 151 4.13 5.15 -13.16
C ARG A 151 2.84 5.74 -13.71
N HIS A 152 2.94 6.76 -14.56
CA HIS A 152 1.77 7.27 -15.25
C HIS A 152 1.03 6.13 -15.99
N ALA A 153 -0.29 6.25 -16.07
CA ALA A 153 -1.17 5.33 -16.79
C ALA A 153 -0.96 5.41 -18.32
N LYS A 154 -1.59 4.50 -19.06
CA LYS A 154 -1.42 4.39 -20.51
C LYS A 154 -1.75 5.70 -21.22
N ALA A 155 -0.77 6.21 -21.95
CA ALA A 155 -0.91 7.41 -22.78
C ALA A 155 -1.11 7.03 -24.25
N VAL A 156 -1.65 7.97 -25.04
CA VAL A 156 -1.62 7.90 -26.51
C VAL A 156 -0.18 7.59 -26.97
N PRO A 157 0.06 6.76 -27.99
CA PRO A 157 1.42 6.48 -28.46
C PRO A 157 2.18 7.76 -28.84
N ALA A 158 3.49 7.80 -28.56
CA ALA A 158 4.32 8.96 -28.91
C ALA A 158 4.41 9.18 -30.42
N SER A 159 4.41 8.11 -31.21
CA SER A 159 4.44 8.16 -32.68
C SER A 159 3.21 8.79 -33.33
N SER A 160 2.10 8.91 -32.58
CA SER A 160 0.83 9.46 -33.07
C SER A 160 0.46 10.76 -32.35
N TRP A 161 1.44 11.50 -31.83
CA TRP A 161 1.21 12.72 -31.06
C TRP A 161 1.88 13.93 -31.71
N ASP A 162 1.08 14.86 -32.24
CA ASP A 162 1.55 16.02 -33.01
C ASP A 162 2.05 17.20 -32.14
N GLY A 163 2.64 16.91 -30.98
CA GLY A 163 3.14 17.93 -30.05
C GLY A 163 4.27 17.46 -29.14
N ARG A 164 4.69 18.31 -28.20
CA ARG A 164 5.72 17.94 -27.21
C ARG A 164 5.26 16.71 -26.42
N ASP A 165 6.15 15.74 -26.19
CA ASP A 165 5.81 14.50 -25.46
C ASP A 165 5.23 14.80 -24.07
N SER A 166 5.75 15.80 -23.36
CA SER A 166 5.22 16.25 -22.05
C SER A 166 3.74 16.69 -22.09
N THR A 167 3.19 17.00 -23.27
CA THR A 167 1.78 17.34 -23.46
C THR A 167 0.88 16.14 -23.80
N ARG A 168 1.45 14.95 -23.99
CA ARG A 168 0.72 13.72 -24.33
C ARG A 168 -0.28 13.35 -23.24
N ARG A 169 -1.50 13.02 -23.68
CA ARG A 169 -2.64 12.71 -22.81
C ARG A 169 -2.75 11.22 -22.57
N LEU A 170 -3.48 10.86 -21.51
CA LEU A 170 -3.95 9.49 -21.33
C LEU A 170 -4.88 9.09 -22.48
N ASN A 171 -4.92 7.80 -22.80
CA ASN A 171 -6.00 7.24 -23.62
C ASN A 171 -7.10 6.68 -22.69
N ARG A 172 -8.20 6.18 -23.26
CA ARG A 172 -9.34 5.65 -22.48
C ARG A 172 -8.92 4.59 -21.46
N ARG A 173 -8.08 3.63 -21.86
CA ARG A 173 -7.53 2.62 -20.95
C ARG A 173 -6.70 3.25 -19.83
N GLY A 174 -5.92 4.28 -20.15
CA GLY A 174 -5.15 5.03 -19.15
C GLY A 174 -6.01 5.76 -18.13
N ASP A 175 -7.19 6.25 -18.53
CA ASP A 175 -8.13 6.85 -17.58
C ASP A 175 -8.70 5.81 -16.60
N GLU A 176 -9.01 4.60 -17.10
CA GLU A 176 -9.46 3.45 -16.30
C GLU A 176 -8.34 2.97 -15.34
N GLU A 177 -7.12 2.78 -15.85
CA GLU A 177 -5.93 2.43 -15.06
C GLU A 177 -5.65 3.48 -13.97
N ALA A 178 -5.76 4.77 -14.28
CA ALA A 178 -5.56 5.85 -13.32
C ALA A 178 -6.60 5.82 -12.19
N ALA A 179 -7.86 5.56 -12.52
CA ALA A 179 -8.93 5.44 -11.53
C ALA A 179 -8.71 4.22 -10.61
N ALA A 180 -8.35 3.07 -11.18
CA ALA A 180 -8.05 1.85 -10.42
C ALA A 180 -6.83 2.03 -9.50
N ALA A 181 -5.71 2.51 -10.03
CA ALA A 181 -4.50 2.78 -9.26
C ALA A 181 -4.77 3.78 -8.12
N SER A 182 -5.61 4.79 -8.35
CA SER A 182 -5.98 5.76 -7.32
C SER A 182 -6.72 5.15 -6.14
N ARG A 183 -7.61 4.18 -6.37
CA ARG A 183 -8.30 3.47 -5.27
C ARG A 183 -7.33 2.59 -4.48
N ALA A 184 -6.48 1.84 -5.18
CA ALA A 184 -5.45 1.02 -4.54
C ALA A 184 -4.47 1.86 -3.70
N VAL A 185 -3.89 2.91 -4.28
CA VAL A 185 -2.92 3.79 -3.61
C VAL A 185 -3.53 4.52 -2.40
N ALA A 186 -4.84 4.76 -2.39
CA ALA A 186 -5.52 5.36 -1.24
C ALA A 186 -5.44 4.52 0.03
N ALA A 187 -5.19 3.20 -0.07
CA ALA A 187 -5.04 2.29 1.07
C ALA A 187 -3.91 2.70 2.03
N TRP A 188 -2.85 3.35 1.52
CA TRP A 188 -1.73 3.88 2.32
C TRP A 188 -1.93 5.34 2.78
N ARG A 189 -3.07 5.94 2.45
CA ARG A 189 -3.52 7.29 2.86
C ARG A 189 -2.43 8.37 2.76
N PRO A 190 -1.81 8.55 1.58
CA PRO A 190 -0.73 9.50 1.38
C PRO A 190 -1.16 10.94 1.76
N ARG A 191 -0.29 11.61 2.51
CA ARG A 191 -0.46 13.01 2.94
C ARG A 191 0.08 14.01 1.93
N ARG A 192 0.93 13.55 1.00
CA ARG A 192 1.57 14.37 -0.02
C ARG A 192 1.49 13.70 -1.37
N LEU A 193 0.99 14.42 -2.36
CA LEU A 193 0.95 14.00 -3.75
C LEU A 193 1.93 14.88 -4.54
N VAL A 194 2.94 14.27 -5.15
CA VAL A 194 3.88 14.94 -6.05
C VAL A 194 3.84 14.22 -7.39
N THR A 195 3.85 14.98 -8.47
CA THR A 195 3.85 14.41 -9.82
C THR A 195 4.73 15.23 -10.73
N SER A 196 5.30 14.56 -11.73
CA SER A 196 5.86 15.17 -12.93
C SER A 196 4.91 16.20 -13.55
N THR A 197 5.45 17.22 -14.19
CA THR A 197 4.69 18.29 -14.84
C THR A 197 3.97 17.83 -16.12
N ALA A 198 4.32 16.66 -16.66
CA ALA A 198 3.72 16.10 -17.87
C ALA A 198 2.21 15.84 -17.71
N LYS A 199 1.43 16.11 -18.77
CA LYS A 199 -0.04 16.01 -18.75
C LYS A 199 -0.52 14.60 -18.39
N ARG A 200 0.11 13.54 -18.92
CA ARG A 200 -0.19 12.15 -18.55
C ARG A 200 -0.02 11.86 -17.06
N CYS A 201 1.08 12.32 -16.43
CA CYS A 201 1.33 12.13 -15.00
C CYS A 201 0.32 12.91 -14.14
N ARG A 202 -0.02 14.12 -14.56
CA ARG A 202 -1.05 14.95 -13.91
C ARG A 202 -2.44 14.31 -13.98
N ALA A 203 -2.80 13.76 -15.13
CA ALA A 203 -4.06 13.06 -15.32
C ALA A 203 -4.11 11.77 -14.49
N THR A 204 -3.01 11.01 -14.40
CA THR A 204 -2.95 9.77 -13.62
C THR A 204 -3.19 10.00 -12.12
N ILE A 205 -2.64 11.06 -11.55
CA ILE A 205 -2.77 11.33 -10.11
C ILE A 205 -4.07 12.09 -9.75
N ALA A 206 -4.78 12.63 -10.74
CA ALA A 206 -5.96 13.47 -10.50
C ALA A 206 -7.11 12.74 -9.77
N PRO A 207 -7.46 11.48 -10.08
CA PRO A 207 -8.50 10.77 -9.34
C PRO A 207 -8.13 10.56 -7.87
N LEU A 208 -6.86 10.24 -7.56
CA LEU A 208 -6.37 10.12 -6.19
C LEU A 208 -6.46 11.45 -5.42
N SER A 209 -6.10 12.56 -6.08
CA SER A 209 -6.24 13.90 -5.51
C SER A 209 -7.68 14.21 -5.13
N ALA A 210 -8.64 13.88 -6.00
CA ALA A 210 -10.06 14.07 -5.73
C ALA A 210 -10.54 13.17 -4.58
N LEU A 211 -10.19 11.88 -4.62
CA LEU A 211 -10.57 10.88 -3.61
C LEU A 211 -10.09 11.27 -2.20
N LEU A 212 -8.82 11.71 -2.08
CA LEU A 212 -8.23 12.09 -0.80
C LEU A 212 -8.48 13.55 -0.42
N LYS A 213 -9.04 14.35 -1.33
CA LYS A 213 -9.16 15.82 -1.22
C LYS A 213 -7.81 16.46 -0.88
N ARG A 214 -6.76 16.09 -1.63
CA ARG A 214 -5.37 16.54 -1.41
C ARG A 214 -4.81 17.25 -2.63
N PRO A 215 -4.23 18.45 -2.49
CA PRO A 215 -3.62 19.14 -3.62
C PRO A 215 -2.38 18.41 -4.13
N VAL A 216 -2.20 18.45 -5.44
CA VAL A 216 -1.05 17.88 -6.14
C VAL A 216 0.05 18.94 -6.29
N ARG A 217 1.27 18.58 -5.91
CA ARG A 217 2.46 19.41 -6.18
C ARG A 217 3.11 18.95 -7.48
N LEU A 218 3.24 19.88 -8.43
CA LEU A 218 4.02 19.65 -9.64
C LEU A 218 5.52 19.78 -9.35
N SER A 219 6.32 18.93 -9.97
CA SER A 219 7.78 18.93 -9.83
C SER A 219 8.44 18.67 -11.17
N GLU A 220 9.25 19.62 -11.66
CA GLU A 220 10.10 19.39 -12.83
C GLU A 220 11.18 18.35 -12.54
N ASP A 221 11.64 18.23 -11.30
CA ASP A 221 12.59 17.20 -10.86
C ASP A 221 12.06 15.75 -10.98
N LEU A 222 10.79 15.56 -11.33
CA LEU A 222 10.23 14.24 -11.66
C LEU A 222 9.88 14.11 -13.14
N SER A 223 10.17 15.11 -13.98
CA SER A 223 9.85 15.07 -15.40
C SER A 223 10.88 14.23 -16.17
N GLN A 224 10.43 13.55 -17.22
CA GLN A 224 11.30 12.78 -18.11
C GLN A 224 12.25 13.72 -18.84
N ASP A 225 11.75 14.87 -19.31
CA ASP A 225 12.54 15.89 -20.00
C ASP A 225 13.73 16.35 -19.12
N ALA A 226 13.50 16.72 -17.85
CA ALA A 226 14.57 17.14 -16.96
C ALA A 226 15.57 16.01 -16.67
N HIS A 227 15.08 14.78 -16.52
CA HIS A 227 15.91 13.60 -16.29
C HIS A 227 16.84 13.31 -17.48
N GLU A 228 16.30 13.28 -18.70
CA GLU A 228 17.08 12.98 -19.92
C GLU A 228 18.16 14.03 -20.21
N HIS A 229 17.97 15.28 -19.75
CA HIS A 229 18.95 16.36 -19.88
C HIS A 229 19.85 16.52 -18.64
N GLY A 230 19.76 15.63 -17.64
CA GLY A 230 20.56 15.69 -16.42
C GLY A 230 20.27 16.90 -15.52
N ALA A 231 19.10 17.51 -15.66
CA ALA A 231 18.67 18.71 -14.94
C ALA A 231 17.75 18.41 -13.73
N ALA A 232 17.31 17.16 -13.56
CA ALA A 232 16.42 16.75 -12.48
C ALA A 232 17.15 16.56 -11.14
N ASP A 233 16.63 17.12 -10.04
CA ASP A 233 17.10 16.86 -8.67
C ASP A 233 16.16 15.87 -7.94
N VAL A 234 16.12 14.62 -8.42
CA VAL A 234 15.29 13.55 -7.84
C VAL A 234 15.64 13.32 -6.36
N ARG A 235 16.94 13.38 -6.03
CA ARG A 235 17.48 13.23 -4.68
C ARG A 235 16.81 14.18 -3.68
N SER A 236 16.65 15.45 -4.04
CA SER A 236 16.01 16.46 -3.18
C SER A 236 14.52 16.18 -2.98
N VAL A 237 13.80 15.75 -4.03
CA VAL A 237 12.39 15.36 -3.93
C VAL A 237 12.23 14.18 -2.97
N VAL A 238 13.01 13.12 -3.17
CA VAL A 238 12.97 11.89 -2.37
C VAL A 238 13.39 12.18 -0.93
N GLY A 239 14.52 12.85 -0.71
CA GLY A 239 15.00 13.17 0.64
C GLY A 239 14.00 13.99 1.45
N LYS A 240 13.25 14.91 0.81
CA LYS A 240 12.15 15.64 1.46
C LYS A 240 10.97 14.75 1.85
N ARG A 241 10.75 13.61 1.18
CA ARG A 241 9.71 12.62 1.57
C ARG A 241 10.18 11.74 2.72
N VAL A 242 11.40 11.22 2.65
CA VAL A 242 12.01 10.41 3.72
C VAL A 242 12.04 11.19 5.04
N ARG A 243 12.53 12.44 5.03
CA ARG A 243 12.58 13.30 6.24
C ARG A 243 11.20 13.66 6.79
N ALA A 244 10.17 13.74 5.94
CA ALA A 244 8.83 14.12 6.37
C ALA A 244 8.10 13.02 7.15
N ARG A 245 8.53 11.75 7.02
CA ARG A 245 7.98 10.59 7.75
C ARG A 245 6.47 10.47 7.64
N LYS A 246 5.95 10.77 6.44
CA LYS A 246 4.52 10.77 6.12
C LYS A 246 4.34 10.15 4.76
N SER A 247 3.34 9.28 4.62
CA SER A 247 3.10 8.60 3.35
C SER A 247 2.91 9.61 2.21
N ALA A 248 3.46 9.31 1.05
CA ALA A 248 3.47 10.19 -0.10
C ALA A 248 3.41 9.41 -1.40
N VAL A 249 2.97 10.06 -2.48
CA VAL A 249 3.03 9.54 -3.85
C VAL A 249 3.98 10.40 -4.66
N LEU A 250 4.85 9.74 -5.43
CA LEU A 250 5.70 10.32 -6.46
C LEU A 250 5.26 9.70 -7.80
N CYS A 251 4.48 10.44 -8.58
CA CYS A 251 4.06 9.99 -9.91
C CYS A 251 5.04 10.47 -10.98
N SER A 252 5.55 9.53 -11.78
CA SER A 252 6.64 9.78 -12.73
C SER A 252 6.59 8.84 -13.94
N HIS A 253 7.71 8.76 -14.67
CA HIS A 253 7.86 8.06 -15.95
C HIS A 253 8.77 6.84 -15.80
N GLY A 254 8.65 5.89 -16.73
CA GLY A 254 9.48 4.67 -16.76
C GLY A 254 10.99 4.95 -16.57
N PRO A 255 11.61 5.87 -17.33
CA PRO A 255 13.04 6.17 -17.20
C PRO A 255 13.45 6.78 -15.85
N VAL A 256 12.54 7.46 -15.15
CA VAL A 256 12.83 8.20 -13.91
C VAL A 256 12.59 7.35 -12.66
N ILE A 257 11.71 6.34 -12.74
CA ILE A 257 11.35 5.45 -11.62
C ILE A 257 12.57 4.73 -11.02
N PRO A 258 13.50 4.15 -11.82
CA PRO A 258 14.71 3.55 -11.28
C PRO A 258 15.54 4.54 -10.44
N GLU A 259 15.65 5.80 -10.87
CA GLU A 259 16.36 6.82 -10.08
C GLU A 259 15.62 7.15 -8.78
N ILE A 260 14.28 7.26 -8.80
CA ILE A 260 13.49 7.49 -7.58
C ILE A 260 13.72 6.39 -6.55
N LEU A 261 13.70 5.12 -6.97
CA LEU A 261 13.93 3.98 -6.08
C LEU A 261 15.38 3.90 -5.60
N ARG A 262 16.35 4.21 -6.47
CA ARG A 262 17.77 4.33 -6.10
C ARG A 262 17.99 5.42 -5.05
N GLU A 263 17.41 6.60 -5.23
CA GLU A 263 17.52 7.70 -4.27
C GLU A 263 16.80 7.40 -2.95
N LEU A 264 15.72 6.59 -2.98
CA LEU A 264 15.09 6.08 -1.77
C LEU A 264 16.06 5.17 -1.01
N ALA A 265 16.68 4.20 -1.71
CA ALA A 265 17.67 3.31 -1.11
C ALA A 265 18.86 4.07 -0.52
N LEU A 266 19.41 5.05 -1.24
CA LEU A 266 20.50 5.88 -0.73
C LEU A 266 20.09 6.73 0.47
N ALA A 267 18.91 7.36 0.42
CA ALA A 267 18.40 8.19 1.51
C ALA A 267 18.12 7.40 2.80
N THR A 268 17.92 6.08 2.67
CA THR A 268 17.67 5.17 3.78
C THR A 268 18.85 4.26 4.10
N ALA A 269 20.02 4.45 3.49
CA ALA A 269 21.20 3.58 3.63
C ALA A 269 20.93 2.09 3.32
N THR A 270 19.99 1.81 2.41
CA THR A 270 19.70 0.46 1.94
C THR A 270 20.71 0.05 0.86
N PRO A 271 21.31 -1.15 0.93
CA PRO A 271 22.14 -1.67 -0.15
C PRO A 271 21.38 -1.75 -1.47
N ILE A 272 21.97 -1.22 -2.54
CA ILE A 272 21.42 -1.31 -3.90
C ILE A 272 21.64 -2.73 -4.44
N GLY A 273 20.62 -3.31 -5.05
CA GLY A 273 20.69 -4.64 -5.66
C GLY A 273 19.55 -4.90 -6.64
N PRO A 274 19.49 -6.11 -7.24
CA PRO A 274 18.54 -6.46 -8.31
C PRO A 274 17.07 -6.26 -7.95
N TYR A 275 16.71 -6.41 -6.67
CA TYR A 275 15.35 -6.19 -6.19
C TYR A 275 14.82 -4.77 -6.46
N LEU A 276 15.69 -3.76 -6.59
CA LEU A 276 15.28 -2.40 -6.96
C LEU A 276 14.96 -2.30 -8.46
N GLU A 277 15.68 -3.04 -9.30
CA GLU A 277 15.40 -3.10 -10.74
C GLU A 277 14.04 -3.75 -10.98
N GLU A 278 13.79 -4.90 -10.33
CA GLU A 278 12.49 -5.58 -10.33
C GLU A 278 11.37 -4.65 -9.83
N ALA A 279 11.61 -3.91 -8.74
CA ALA A 279 10.65 -2.94 -8.22
C ALA A 279 10.42 -1.74 -9.14
N SER A 280 11.38 -1.42 -10.02
CA SER A 280 11.33 -0.29 -10.93
C SER A 280 10.64 -0.62 -12.26
N ASP A 281 10.56 -1.89 -12.64
CA ASP A 281 9.93 -2.37 -13.88
C ASP A 281 8.40 -2.37 -13.79
N LEU A 282 7.84 -1.18 -13.53
CA LEU A 282 6.42 -0.99 -13.34
C LEU A 282 5.74 -0.84 -14.72
N PRO A 283 4.66 -1.59 -15.02
CA PRO A 283 3.83 -1.30 -16.20
C PRO A 283 3.15 0.07 -16.07
N THR A 284 2.62 0.63 -17.17
CA THR A 284 1.86 1.89 -17.10
C THR A 284 0.69 1.75 -16.14
N GLY A 285 0.51 2.71 -15.23
CA GLY A 285 -0.50 2.66 -14.17
C GLY A 285 -0.13 1.77 -12.98
N GLY A 286 0.97 1.02 -13.07
CA GLY A 286 1.53 0.25 -11.97
C GLY A 286 2.30 1.13 -10.98
N PHE A 287 2.46 0.64 -9.76
CA PHE A 287 3.14 1.36 -8.70
C PHE A 287 3.95 0.43 -7.79
N ALA A 288 5.02 0.98 -7.22
CA ALA A 288 5.76 0.38 -6.12
C ALA A 288 5.42 1.09 -4.80
N VAL A 289 5.41 0.36 -3.70
CA VAL A 289 5.21 0.90 -2.35
C VAL A 289 6.44 0.62 -1.52
N VAL A 290 7.20 1.67 -1.19
CA VAL A 290 8.40 1.57 -0.36
C VAL A 290 8.04 1.89 1.08
N HIS A 291 8.16 0.89 1.96
CA HIS A 291 7.85 1.02 3.39
C HIS A 291 9.07 1.43 4.19
N LEU A 292 8.98 2.57 4.86
CA LEU A 292 10.06 3.13 5.67
C LEU A 292 9.62 3.25 7.12
N SER A 293 10.53 2.96 8.06
CA SER A 293 10.25 3.13 9.50
C SER A 293 9.96 4.59 9.83
N VAL A 294 8.87 4.84 10.56
CA VAL A 294 8.53 6.17 11.08
C VAL A 294 9.58 6.65 12.07
N GLN A 295 10.11 5.74 12.89
CA GLN A 295 11.09 6.05 13.94
C GLN A 295 12.49 6.22 13.35
N HIS A 296 12.89 5.31 12.47
CA HIS A 296 14.25 5.20 11.93
C HIS A 296 14.25 5.15 10.40
N PRO A 297 13.83 6.24 9.70
CA PRO A 297 13.73 6.24 8.24
C PRO A 297 15.09 6.14 7.51
N GLY A 298 16.20 6.28 8.24
CA GLY A 298 17.57 6.14 7.71
C GLY A 298 18.17 4.74 7.90
N SER A 299 17.40 3.77 8.39
CA SER A 299 17.89 2.43 8.80
C SER A 299 17.44 1.32 7.85
N GLY A 300 17.35 1.64 6.57
CA GLY A 300 16.95 0.71 5.51
C GLY A 300 15.47 0.82 5.13
N ILE A 301 15.19 0.34 3.92
CA ILE A 301 13.84 0.04 3.45
C ILE A 301 13.36 -1.22 4.19
N VAL A 302 12.16 -1.16 4.76
CA VAL A 302 11.57 -2.28 5.50
C VAL A 302 11.01 -3.33 4.55
N ALA A 303 10.32 -2.88 3.50
CA ALA A 303 9.78 -3.73 2.43
C ALA A 303 9.50 -2.89 1.18
N ILE A 304 9.47 -3.55 0.02
CA ILE A 304 8.96 -2.99 -1.23
C ILE A 304 7.88 -3.93 -1.77
N GLU A 305 6.75 -3.38 -2.16
CA GLU A 305 5.67 -4.08 -2.87
C GLU A 305 5.52 -3.52 -4.27
N THR A 306 5.16 -4.33 -5.25
CA THR A 306 4.80 -3.88 -6.61
C THR A 306 3.38 -4.30 -6.94
N HIS A 307 2.65 -3.41 -7.59
CA HIS A 307 1.27 -3.61 -7.98
C HIS A 307 1.08 -3.21 -9.45
N ALA A 308 0.61 -4.15 -10.25
CA ALA A 308 0.14 -3.88 -11.60
C ALA A 308 -1.26 -3.22 -11.58
N PRO A 309 -1.64 -2.48 -12.63
CA PRO A 309 -3.01 -2.02 -12.80
C PRO A 309 -3.98 -3.21 -12.78
N LEU A 310 -5.18 -2.99 -12.24
CA LEU A 310 -6.29 -3.90 -12.48
C LEU A 310 -6.65 -3.87 -13.97
N GLU A 311 -6.82 -5.05 -14.56
CA GLU A 311 -7.28 -5.22 -15.94
C GLU A 311 -8.78 -4.97 -16.10
#